data_AF-A0A3D5Q5K3-F1
#
_entry.id   AF-A0A3D5Q5K3-F1
#
_cell.length_a   1.000
_cell.length_b   1.000
_cell.length_c   1.000
_cell.angle_alpha   90.00
_cell.angle_beta   90.00
_cell.angle_gamma   90.00
#
_symmetry.space_group_name_H-M   'P 1'
#
loop_
_entity.id
_entity.type
_entity.pdbx_description
1 polymer ?
#
loop_
_entity_poly.entity_id
_entity_poly.type
_entity_poly.pdbx_seq_one_letter_code
_entity_poly.pdbx_strand_id
1 'polypeptide(L)' 'MALSAEEKAQIVKDYQQGEGDTGSPEVQVALLSANIDKLQDHFKTNKQD' A
#
# COMPACT_ATOMS: atom_id res chain seq x y z
N MET A 1 6.74 0.26 7.83
CA MET A 1 5.57 0.37 8.74
C MET A 1 4.31 -0.09 8.03
N ALA A 2 3.33 -0.61 8.76
CA ALA A 2 2.08 -1.11 8.17
C ALA A 2 1.14 0.03 7.74
N LEU A 3 0.44 -0.14 6.61
CA LEU A 3 -0.63 0.76 6.17
C LEU A 3 -1.83 0.70 7.14
N SER A 4 -2.43 1.87 7.41
CA SER A 4 -3.69 1.97 8.15
C SER A 4 -4.87 1.37 7.36
N ALA A 5 -5.99 1.13 8.04
CA ALA A 5 -7.19 0.62 7.38
C ALA A 5 -7.76 1.63 6.37
N GLU A 6 -7.75 2.93 6.70
CA GLU A 6 -8.20 4.00 5.79
C GLU A 6 -7.33 4.08 4.53
N GLU A 7 -6.01 4.05 4.66
CA GLU A 7 -5.10 4.11 3.51
C GLU A 7 -5.25 2.88 2.61
N LYS A 8 -5.38 1.69 3.19
CA LYS A 8 -5.64 0.47 2.41
C LYS A 8 -6.96 0.57 1.65
N ALA A 9 -8.02 1.01 2.31
CA ALA A 9 -9.34 1.17 1.69
C ALA A 9 -9.31 2.17 0.53
N GLN A 10 -8.56 3.26 0.69
CA GLN A 10 -8.37 4.25 -0.37
C GLN A 10 -7.62 3.66 -1.56
N ILE A 11 -6.48 2.98 -1.33
CA ILE A 11 -5.70 2.34 -2.40
C ILE A 11 -6.53 1.29 -3.14
N VAL A 12 -7.29 0.46 -2.42
CA VAL A 12 -8.20 -0.52 -3.06
C VAL A 12 -9.22 0.21 -3.94
N LYS A 13 -9.83 1.28 -3.46
CA LYS A 13 -10.83 2.04 -4.21
C LYS A 13 -10.26 2.69 -5.49
N ASP A 14 -9.00 3.13 -5.44
CA ASP A 14 -8.34 3.82 -6.55
C ASP A 14 -7.85 2.86 -7.66
N TYR A 15 -7.55 1.60 -7.30
CA TYR A 15 -6.95 0.62 -8.22
C TYR A 15 -7.84 -0.60 -8.53
N GLN A 16 -9.00 -0.74 -7.87
CA GLN A 16 -9.96 -1.82 -8.16
C GLN A 16 -10.43 -1.78 -9.61
N GLN A 17 -10.50 -2.94 -10.26
CA GLN A 17 -11.02 -3.06 -11.62
C GLN A 17 -12.55 -3.14 -11.68
N GLY A 18 -13.18 -3.41 -10.55
CA GLY A 18 -14.63 -3.52 -10.40
C GLY A 18 -15.04 -3.45 -8.94
N GLU A 19 -16.35 -3.36 -8.69
CA GLU A 19 -16.88 -3.27 -7.35
C GLU A 19 -16.56 -4.54 -6.54
N GLY A 20 -15.86 -4.38 -5.41
CA GLY A 20 -15.45 -5.50 -4.55
C GLY A 20 -14.14 -6.20 -4.96
N ASP A 21 -13.44 -5.69 -5.98
CA ASP A 21 -12.12 -6.17 -6.33
C ASP A 21 -11.07 -5.73 -5.29
N THR A 22 -10.70 -6.68 -4.44
CA THR A 22 -9.71 -6.49 -3.36
C THR A 22 -8.44 -7.32 -3.58
N GLY A 23 -8.39 -8.09 -4.67
CA GLY A 23 -7.40 -9.15 -4.86
C GLY A 23 -6.72 -9.16 -6.23
N SER A 24 -7.12 -8.29 -7.16
CA SER A 24 -6.49 -8.19 -8.46
C SER A 24 -4.99 -7.87 -8.36
N PRO A 25 -4.21 -8.27 -9.37
CA PRO A 25 -2.79 -7.92 -9.45
C PRO A 25 -2.54 -6.42 -9.28
N GLU A 26 -3.40 -5.59 -9.86
CA GLU A 26 -3.29 -4.13 -9.83
C GLU A 26 -3.44 -3.59 -8.41
N VAL A 27 -4.47 -4.03 -7.68
CA VAL A 27 -4.69 -3.66 -6.27
C VAL A 27 -3.56 -4.17 -5.38
N GLN A 28 -3.14 -5.42 -5.56
CA GLN A 28 -2.05 -6.02 -4.78
C GLN A 28 -0.72 -5.29 -5.01
N VAL A 29 -0.40 -4.96 -6.27
CA VAL A 29 0.81 -4.19 -6.61
C VAL A 29 0.74 -2.80 -5.99
N ALA A 30 -0.40 -2.10 -6.08
CA ALA A 30 -0.56 -0.77 -5.48
C ALA A 30 -0.37 -0.80 -3.96
N LEU A 31 -0.93 -1.80 -3.27
CA LEU A 31 -0.75 -2.00 -1.83
C LEU A 31 0.71 -2.28 -1.45
N LEU A 32 1.41 -3.12 -2.22
CA LEU A 32 2.83 -3.43 -1.98
C LEU A 32 3.72 -2.21 -2.24
N SER A 33 3.48 -1.48 -3.33
CA SER A 33 4.18 -0.24 -3.65
C SER A 33 4.06 0.79 -2.53
N ALA A 34 2.84 1.04 -2.04
CA ALA A 34 2.61 1.98 -0.95
C ALA A 34 3.31 1.56 0.36
N ASN A 35 3.39 0.25 0.65
CA ASN A 35 4.18 -0.24 1.78
C ASN A 35 5.69 -0.05 1.58
N ILE A 36 6.19 -0.28 0.37
CA ILE A 36 7.60 -0.09 0.03
C ILE A 36 8.00 1.38 0.20
N ASP A 37 7.20 2.32 -0.29
CA ASP A 37 7.49 3.75 -0.16
C ASP A 37 7.57 4.17 1.31
N LYS A 38 6.61 3.73 2.14
CA LYS A 38 6.65 3.94 3.59
C LYS A 38 7.87 3.33 4.26
N LEU A 39 8.28 2.14 3.84
CA LEU A 39 9.48 1.48 4.37
C LEU A 39 10.75 2.22 3.95
N GLN A 40 10.84 2.68 2.70
CA GLN A 40 11.98 3.47 2.26
C GLN A 40 12.15 4.73 3.09
N ASP A 41 11.08 5.48 3.33
CA ASP A 41 11.14 6.70 4.14
C ASP A 41 11.47 6.42 5.61
N HIS A 42 10.96 5.31 6.14
CA HIS A 42 11.32 4.81 7.47
C HIS A 42 12.82 4.55 7.57
N PHE A 43 13.41 3.78 6.65
CA PHE A 43 14.83 3.43 6.69
C PHE A 43 15.76 4.62 6.39
N LYS A 44 15.32 5.62 5.61
CA LYS A 44 16.07 6.88 5.44
C LYS A 44 16.25 7.61 6.77
N THR A 45 15.22 7.59 7.61
CA THR A 45 15.19 8.29 8.90
C THR A 45 15.82 7.44 10.01
N ASN A 46 15.58 6.12 9.99
CA ASN A 46 16.02 5.15 10.99
C ASN A 46 17.13 4.27 10.42
N LYS A 47 18.35 4.81 10.29
CA LYS A 47 19.48 4.15 9.61
C LYS A 47 20.00 2.85 10.25
N GLN A 48 19.50 2.49 11.42
CA GLN A 48 19.90 1.31 12.20
C GLN A 48 18.77 0.27 12.31
N ASP A 49 17.63 0.55 11.70
CA ASP A 49 16.53 -0.38 11.44
C ASP A 49 16.67 -0.86 9.98
#